data_AF-A0A523E970-F1
#
_entry.id   AF-A0A523E970-F1
#
_cell.length_a   1.000
_cell.length_b   1.000
_cell.length_c   1.000
_cell.angle_alpha   90.00
_cell.angle_beta   90.00
_cell.angle_gamma   90.00
#
_symmetry.space_group_name_H-M   'P 1'
#
loop_
_entity.id
_entity.type
_entity.pdbx_description
1 polymer ?
#
loop_
_entity_poly.entity_id
_entity_poly.type
_entity_poly.pdbx_seq_one_letter_code
_entity_poly.pdbx_strand_id
1 'polypeptide(L)'
;MVKRKTIRAVTMLVCMSIVSASCGFFADFEKQVAADIKDNPVIRTHLGTIDSIDIDWSKTGDETGENVFVFEISGPKGAGTLTAECITVDAEREDVVSGTLRLASGKEFNLFPMAGDY
;
A
#
# COMPACT_ATOMS: atom_id res chain seq x y z
N MET A 1 -31.60 17.32 20.03
CA MET A 1 -30.69 18.48 20.15
C MET A 1 -29.27 17.98 20.39
N VAL A 2 -28.31 18.54 19.66
CA VAL A 2 -26.90 18.14 19.48
C VAL A 2 -25.98 18.62 20.61
N LYS A 3 -24.91 17.86 20.93
CA LYS A 3 -23.53 18.31 21.31
C LYS A 3 -22.64 17.05 21.52
N ARG A 4 -21.68 16.67 20.67
CA ARG A 4 -20.35 17.19 20.24
C ARG A 4 -19.19 16.30 20.76
N LYS A 5 -18.42 15.77 19.80
CA LYS A 5 -17.04 15.21 19.79
C LYS A 5 -16.22 15.19 21.08
N THR A 6 -15.53 14.06 21.33
CA THR A 6 -14.10 14.12 21.71
C THR A 6 -13.31 12.96 21.10
N ILE A 7 -12.40 13.31 20.21
CA ILE A 7 -11.35 12.46 19.63
C ILE A 7 -10.31 12.25 20.71
N ARG A 8 -9.86 11.00 20.93
CA ARG A 8 -8.65 10.71 21.70
C ARG A 8 -7.68 10.00 20.77
N ALA A 9 -6.85 10.81 20.12
CA ALA A 9 -5.66 10.35 19.42
C ALA A 9 -4.68 9.77 20.46
N VAL A 10 -4.36 8.49 20.34
CA VAL A 10 -3.28 7.85 21.08
C VAL A 10 -2.04 8.02 20.22
N THR A 11 -1.24 9.04 20.53
CA THR A 11 0.06 9.27 19.93
C THR A 11 1.00 8.13 20.35
N MET A 12 1.22 7.16 19.46
CA MET A 12 2.19 6.10 19.69
C MET A 12 3.54 6.52 19.11
N LEU A 13 4.46 6.89 19.99
CA LEU A 13 5.86 7.12 19.71
C LEU A 13 6.55 5.75 19.55
N VAL A 14 6.99 5.40 18.34
CA VAL A 14 7.81 4.20 18.10
C VAL A 14 9.26 4.63 17.88
N CYS A 15 10.16 4.05 18.68
CA CYS A 15 11.58 4.39 18.79
C CYS A 15 12.39 4.06 17.52
N MET A 16 13.13 5.04 17.01
CA MET A 16 14.15 4.92 15.95
C MET A 16 15.42 4.21 16.43
N SER A 17 15.39 2.91 16.70
CA SER A 17 16.63 2.21 17.04
C SER A 17 16.57 0.69 16.86
N ILE A 18 16.49 0.23 15.60
CA ILE A 18 17.23 -0.92 15.02
C ILE A 18 17.17 -0.70 13.49
N VAL A 19 18.12 0.05 12.93
CA VAL A 19 18.30 0.22 11.47
C VAL A 19 19.67 -0.34 11.12
N SER A 20 19.76 -1.63 10.75
CA SER A 20 20.88 -2.11 9.92
C SER A 20 20.66 -3.47 9.27
N ALA A 21 19.86 -4.39 9.83
CA ALA A 21 19.72 -5.76 9.29
C ALA A 21 18.34 -6.08 8.67
N SER A 22 17.30 -5.32 9.01
CA SER A 22 15.95 -5.45 8.45
C SER A 22 15.76 -4.79 7.08
N CYS A 23 16.70 -3.94 6.66
CA CYS A 23 16.57 -3.14 5.43
C CYS A 23 16.60 -3.97 4.13
N GLY A 24 17.19 -5.17 4.15
CA GLY A 24 17.30 -6.03 2.95
C GLY A 24 16.04 -6.86 2.67
N PHE A 25 15.44 -7.43 3.72
CA PHE A 25 14.33 -8.36 3.57
C PHE A 25 13.03 -7.67 3.12
N PHE A 26 12.73 -6.51 3.70
CA PHE A 26 11.53 -5.77 3.33
C PHE A 26 11.63 -5.09 1.96
N ALA A 27 12.85 -4.68 1.58
CA ALA A 27 13.09 -4.14 0.24
C ALA A 27 12.85 -5.18 -0.86
N ASP A 28 13.01 -6.49 -0.58
CA ASP A 28 12.72 -7.53 -1.57
C ASP A 28 11.21 -7.78 -1.68
N PHE A 29 10.47 -7.75 -0.57
CA PHE A 29 9.00 -7.82 -0.58
C PHE A 29 8.37 -6.68 -1.40
N GLU A 30 8.78 -5.43 -1.14
CA GLU A 30 8.28 -4.25 -1.88
C GLU A 30 8.56 -4.34 -3.38
N LYS A 31 9.75 -4.81 -3.77
CA LYS A 31 10.10 -5.04 -5.18
C LYS A 31 9.21 -6.11 -5.82
N GLN A 32 8.91 -7.19 -5.10
CA GLN A 32 8.05 -8.26 -5.61
C GLN A 32 6.63 -7.75 -5.83
N VAL A 33 6.08 -7.00 -4.87
CA VAL A 33 4.76 -6.34 -5.01
C VAL A 33 4.74 -5.38 -6.18
N ALA A 34 5.75 -4.51 -6.33
CA ALA A 34 5.83 -3.61 -7.49
C ALA A 34 5.97 -4.36 -8.82
N ALA A 35 6.73 -5.46 -8.84
CA ALA A 35 6.92 -6.25 -10.06
C ALA A 35 5.60 -6.88 -10.54
N ASP A 36 4.76 -7.34 -9.62
CA ASP A 36 3.45 -7.93 -9.91
C ASP A 36 2.46 -6.89 -10.49
N ILE A 37 2.38 -5.70 -9.88
CA ILE A 37 1.37 -4.69 -10.25
C ILE A 37 1.83 -3.66 -11.29
N LYS A 38 3.11 -3.63 -11.69
CA LYS A 38 3.66 -2.57 -12.57
C LYS A 38 2.89 -2.38 -13.89
N ASP A 39 2.34 -3.47 -14.43
CA ASP A 39 1.60 -3.47 -15.70
C ASP A 39 0.08 -3.41 -15.50
N ASN A 40 -0.39 -3.33 -14.25
CA ASN A 40 -1.81 -3.15 -13.94
C ASN A 40 -2.35 -1.85 -14.58
N PRO A 41 -3.48 -1.90 -15.31
CA PRO A 41 -4.02 -0.73 -16.01
C PRO A 41 -4.26 0.50 -15.11
N VAL A 42 -4.68 0.31 -13.87
CA VAL A 42 -4.93 1.39 -12.90
C VAL A 42 -3.61 2.07 -12.52
N ILE A 43 -2.58 1.28 -12.22
CA ILE A 43 -1.23 1.78 -11.91
C ILE A 43 -0.67 2.56 -13.10
N ARG A 44 -0.70 1.98 -14.31
CA ARG A 44 -0.22 2.62 -15.55
C ARG A 44 -0.95 3.93 -15.86
N THR A 45 -2.26 3.96 -15.60
CA THR A 45 -3.11 5.12 -15.85
C THR A 45 -2.76 6.26 -14.89
N HIS A 46 -2.71 5.98 -13.59
CA HIS A 46 -2.63 7.01 -12.55
C HIS A 46 -1.23 7.35 -12.07
N LEU A 47 -0.29 6.40 -12.10
CA LEU A 47 1.09 6.60 -11.65
C LEU A 47 2.08 6.56 -12.83
N GLY A 48 1.79 5.79 -13.87
CA GLY A 48 2.68 5.63 -15.03
C GLY A 48 3.62 4.44 -14.84
N THR A 49 4.88 4.70 -14.51
CA THR A 49 5.78 3.70 -13.94
C THR A 49 5.75 3.78 -12.42
N ILE A 50 6.22 2.74 -11.73
CA ILE A 50 6.47 2.80 -10.29
C ILE A 50 7.92 3.24 -10.12
N ASP A 51 8.11 4.44 -9.56
CA ASP A 51 9.44 4.99 -9.26
C ASP A 51 9.84 4.67 -7.81
N SER A 52 8.88 4.62 -6.89
CA SER A 52 9.07 4.16 -5.51
C SER A 52 7.85 3.39 -5.00
N ILE A 53 8.11 2.44 -4.11
CA ILE A 53 7.12 1.75 -3.30
C ILE A 53 7.76 1.48 -1.94
N ASP A 54 7.08 1.86 -0.87
CA ASP A 54 7.57 1.71 0.49
C ASP A 54 6.42 1.29 1.39
N ILE A 55 6.60 0.26 2.20
CA ILE A 55 5.57 -0.20 3.12
C ILE A 55 5.40 0.78 4.29
N ASP A 56 4.16 1.15 4.56
CA ASP A 56 3.75 1.86 5.76
C ASP A 56 3.34 0.84 6.82
N TRP A 57 4.31 0.42 7.65
CA TRP A 57 4.07 -0.53 8.75
C TRP A 57 3.06 -0.03 9.77
N SER A 58 2.96 1.29 9.96
CA SER A 58 2.00 1.86 10.91
C SER A 58 0.59 1.63 10.40
N LYS A 59 0.31 1.99 9.14
CA LYS A 59 -1.02 1.79 8.55
C LYS A 59 -1.33 0.30 8.32
N THR A 60 -0.32 -0.49 7.94
CA THR A 60 -0.45 -1.96 7.82
C THR A 60 -0.92 -2.57 9.14
N GLY A 61 -0.38 -2.13 10.28
CA GLY A 61 -0.80 -2.61 11.60
C GLY A 61 -2.21 -2.19 12.03
N ASP A 62 -2.80 -1.18 11.37
CA ASP A 62 -4.17 -0.73 11.59
C ASP A 62 -5.20 -1.51 10.74
N GLU A 63 -4.73 -2.24 9.71
CA GLU A 63 -5.59 -3.06 8.86
C GLU A 63 -6.00 -4.35 9.58
N THR A 64 -7.26 -4.76 9.42
CA THR A 64 -7.81 -5.94 10.09
C THR A 64 -7.68 -7.23 9.28
N GLY A 65 -7.30 -7.13 8.00
CA GLY A 65 -7.18 -8.27 7.10
C GLY A 65 -5.84 -8.99 7.25
N GLU A 66 -5.87 -10.32 7.26
CA GLU A 66 -4.65 -11.11 7.18
C GLU A 66 -4.01 -10.89 5.80
N ASN A 67 -2.69 -10.62 5.79
CA ASN A 67 -1.93 -10.30 4.57
C ASN A 67 -2.34 -9.02 3.83
N VAL A 68 -3.01 -8.09 4.51
CA VAL A 68 -3.26 -6.75 3.98
C VAL A 68 -2.11 -5.83 4.37
N PHE A 69 -1.48 -5.25 3.36
CA PHE A 69 -0.35 -4.35 3.48
C PHE A 69 -0.68 -2.98 2.90
N VAL A 70 -0.15 -1.94 3.54
CA VAL A 70 -0.33 -0.56 3.08
C VAL A 70 1.02 -0.03 2.61
N PHE A 71 1.06 0.49 1.39
CA PHE A 71 2.26 1.04 0.77
C PHE A 71 2.03 2.50 0.41
N GLU A 72 3.07 3.32 0.58
CA GLU A 72 3.19 4.58 -0.12
C GLU A 72 3.84 4.30 -1.48
N ILE A 73 3.20 4.72 -2.56
CA ILE A 73 3.62 4.40 -3.93
C ILE A 73 3.65 5.67 -4.77
N SER A 74 4.69 5.82 -5.60
CA SER A 74 4.85 6.99 -6.46
C SER A 74 5.35 6.64 -7.86
N GLY A 75 5.03 7.53 -8.79
CA GLY A 75 5.45 7.46 -10.18
C GLY A 75 5.38 8.82 -10.88
N PRO A 76 5.75 8.90 -12.16
CA PRO A 76 5.86 10.18 -12.87
C PRO A 76 4.55 10.96 -12.98
N LYS A 77 3.40 10.28 -12.87
CA LYS A 77 2.07 10.90 -12.97
C LYS A 77 1.46 11.25 -11.61
N GLY A 78 2.04 10.79 -10.50
CA GLY A 78 1.52 11.09 -9.18
C GLY A 78 1.98 10.10 -8.10
N ALA A 79 1.40 10.26 -6.92
CA ALA A 79 1.64 9.42 -5.77
C ALA A 79 0.34 9.14 -5.00
N GLY A 80 0.35 8.08 -4.20
CA GLY A 80 -0.79 7.68 -3.39
C GLY A 80 -0.45 6.60 -2.40
N THR A 81 -1.49 6.14 -1.71
CA THR A 81 -1.45 4.99 -0.80
C THR A 81 -2.11 3.80 -1.49
N LEU A 82 -1.41 2.67 -1.55
CA LEU A 82 -1.94 1.39 -2.00
C LEU A 82 -2.22 0.52 -0.78
N THR A 83 -3.47 0.13 -0.58
CA THR A 83 -3.83 -0.97 0.35
C THR A 83 -4.03 -2.22 -0.48
N ALA A 84 -3.27 -3.28 -0.21
CA ALA A 84 -3.24 -4.48 -1.04
C ALA A 84 -3.20 -5.76 -0.20
N GLU A 85 -3.89 -6.80 -0.67
CA GLU A 85 -3.75 -8.15 -0.14
C GLU A 85 -2.69 -8.90 -0.96
N CYS A 86 -1.64 -9.36 -0.28
CA CYS A 86 -0.50 -10.01 -0.90
C CYS A 86 -0.43 -11.48 -0.48
N ILE A 87 -0.24 -12.39 -1.44
CA ILE A 87 -0.03 -13.81 -1.16
C ILE A 87 1.39 -14.18 -1.58
N THR A 88 2.18 -14.65 -0.60
CA THR A 88 3.50 -15.23 -0.88
C THR A 88 3.32 -16.55 -1.61
N VAL A 89 3.76 -16.59 -2.87
CA VAL A 89 3.72 -17.82 -3.67
C VAL A 89 4.98 -18.64 -3.46
N ASP A 90 6.13 -17.96 -3.47
CA ASP A 90 7.44 -18.53 -3.23
C ASP A 90 8.39 -17.45 -2.68
N ALA A 91 9.66 -17.80 -2.47
CA ALA A 91 10.63 -16.89 -1.84
C ALA A 91 10.94 -15.63 -2.68
N GLU A 92 10.62 -15.64 -3.98
CA GLU A 92 10.96 -14.58 -4.93
C GLU A 92 9.72 -13.92 -5.52
N ARG A 93 8.51 -14.31 -5.09
CA ARG A 93 7.26 -13.83 -5.67
C ARG A 93 6.13 -13.64 -4.66
N GLU A 94 5.56 -12.44 -4.73
CA GLU A 94 4.28 -12.06 -4.15
C GLU A 94 3.26 -11.86 -5.28
N ASP A 95 2.05 -12.38 -5.10
CA ASP A 95 0.91 -12.11 -5.97
C ASP A 95 -0.04 -11.15 -5.23
N VAL A 96 -0.37 -10.01 -5.84
CA VAL A 96 -1.38 -9.08 -5.32
C VAL A 96 -2.75 -9.51 -5.82
N VAL A 97 -3.59 -10.02 -4.91
CA VAL A 97 -4.90 -10.59 -5.27
C VAL A 97 -6.04 -9.59 -5.13
N SER A 98 -5.86 -8.53 -4.34
CA SER A 98 -6.78 -7.42 -4.25
C SER A 98 -6.01 -6.13 -3.94
N GLY A 99 -6.54 -4.98 -4.35
CA GLY A 99 -5.86 -3.71 -4.06
C GLY A 99 -6.69 -2.48 -4.36
N THR A 100 -6.51 -1.44 -3.53
CA THR A 100 -7.09 -0.11 -3.71
C THR A 100 -5.99 0.94 -3.72
N LEU A 101 -5.89 1.70 -4.81
CA LEU A 101 -5.04 2.88 -4.91
C LEU A 101 -5.85 4.13 -4.53
N ARG A 102 -5.46 4.79 -3.45
CA ARG A 102 -5.95 6.13 -3.07
C ARG A 102 -4.91 7.18 -3.46
N LEU A 103 -5.23 8.03 -4.41
CA LEU A 103 -4.38 9.15 -4.79
C LEU A 103 -4.38 10.24 -3.71
N ALA A 104 -3.36 11.11 -3.71
CA ALA A 104 -3.31 12.28 -2.83
C ALA A 104 -4.53 13.22 -2.95
N SER A 105 -5.24 13.20 -4.08
CA SER A 105 -6.51 13.92 -4.27
C SER A 105 -7.69 13.33 -3.46
N GLY A 106 -7.50 12.17 -2.84
CA GLY A 106 -8.53 11.40 -2.15
C GLY A 106 -9.35 10.49 -3.07
N LYS A 107 -9.08 10.49 -4.38
CA LYS A 107 -9.77 9.59 -5.32
C LYS A 107 -9.23 8.16 -5.17
N GLU A 108 -10.13 7.19 -5.12
CA GLU A 108 -9.82 5.77 -4.95
C GLU A 108 -10.13 4.97 -6.21
N PHE A 109 -9.31 3.94 -6.46
CA PHE A 109 -9.43 3.04 -7.60
C PHE A 109 -9.13 1.60 -7.17
N ASN A 110 -10.00 0.66 -7.52
CA ASN A 110 -9.75 -0.76 -7.35
C ASN A 110 -8.81 -1.26 -8.46
N LEU A 111 -7.72 -1.93 -8.11
CA LEU A 111 -6.75 -2.51 -9.05
C LEU A 111 -7.33 -3.69 -9.85
N PHE A 112 -8.30 -4.39 -9.28
CA PHE A 112 -8.97 -5.56 -9.87
C PHE A 112 -10.49 -5.37 -9.81
N PRO A 113 -11.03 -4.40 -10.58
CA PRO A 113 -12.47 -4.19 -10.63
C PRO A 113 -13.14 -5.45 -11.17
N MET A 114 -14.26 -5.86 -10.56
CA MET A 114 -15.08 -6.88 -11.17
C MET A 114 -15.66 -6.34 -12.49
N ALA A 115 -15.93 -7.23 -13.45
CA ALA A 115 -16.51 -6.83 -14.72
C ALA A 115 -17.84 -6.08 -14.49
N GLY A 116 -17.85 -4.76 -14.71
CA GLY A 116 -19.01 -3.90 -14.49
C GLY A 116 -18.74 -2.63 -13.67
N ASP A 117 -17.58 -2.52 -13.00
CA ASP A 117 -17.25 -1.40 -12.09
C ASP A 117 -16.39 -0.28 -12.72
N TYR A 118 -16.40 -0.15 -14.06
CA TYR A 118 -15.60 0.84 -14.81
C TYR A 118 -16.27 2.20 -14.98
#